data_AF-A0A7W7Q8Y3-F1
#
_entry.id   AF-A0A7W7Q8Y3-F1
#
_cell.length_a   1.000
_cell.length_b   1.000
_cell.length_c   1.000
_cell.angle_alpha   90.00
_cell.angle_beta   90.00
_cell.angle_gamma   90.00
#
_symmetry.space_group_name_H-M   'P 1'
#
loop_
_entity.id
_entity.type
_entity.pdbx_description
1 polymer ?
#
loop_
_entity_poly.entity_id
_entity_poly.type
_entity_poly.pdbx_seq_one_letter_code
_entity_poly.pdbx_strand_id
1 'polypeptide(L)' 'MDDRLWRKSSFSGGTGGGNDNCVEIALTDEAAAVRDSKNSCGPILALPVSALSALLRQLS' A
#
# COMPACT_ATOMS: atom_id res chain seq x y z
N MET A 1 12.89 -0.25 13.01
CA MET A 1 11.75 -0.83 12.28
C MET A 1 10.66 0.22 12.37
N ASP A 2 10.07 0.60 11.25
CA ASP A 2 9.11 1.71 11.16
C ASP A 2 7.83 1.36 11.96
N ASP A 3 7.51 2.10 13.03
CA ASP A 3 6.43 1.82 14.02
C ASP A 3 5.00 1.96 13.45
N ARG A 4 4.86 2.05 12.13
CA ARG A 4 3.55 2.19 11.47
C ARG A 4 2.83 0.84 11.40
N LEU A 5 1.51 0.87 11.60
CA LEU A 5 0.66 -0.31 11.47
C LEU A 5 0.39 -0.63 10.00
N TRP A 6 1.22 -1.48 9.40
CA TRP A 6 1.12 -1.90 8.01
C TRP A 6 0.04 -2.97 7.81
N ARG A 7 -0.80 -2.77 6.80
CA ARG A 7 -1.78 -3.76 6.33
C ARG A 7 -1.41 -4.22 4.93
N LYS A 8 -1.16 -5.52 4.77
CA LYS A 8 -0.90 -6.16 3.48
C LYS A 8 -2.19 -6.39 2.69
N SER A 9 -2.12 -6.23 1.36
CA SER A 9 -3.24 -6.55 0.47
C SER A 9 -3.64 -8.03 0.52
N SER A 10 -4.94 -8.31 0.47
CA SER A 10 -5.49 -9.68 0.37
C SER A 10 -5.33 -10.30 -1.02
N PHE A 11 -4.98 -9.51 -2.03
CA PHE A 11 -4.66 -9.98 -3.37
C PHE A 11 -3.21 -10.47 -3.49
N SER A 12 -2.47 -10.47 -2.38
CA SER A 12 -1.10 -10.96 -2.29
C SER A 12 -1.06 -12.50 -2.34
N GLY A 13 -0.46 -13.09 -3.37
CA GLY A 13 -0.17 -14.53 -3.43
C GLY A 13 -1.28 -15.38 -4.07
N GLY A 14 -1.50 -15.23 -5.37
CA GLY A 14 -2.35 -16.13 -6.16
C GLY A 14 -1.63 -17.41 -6.62
N THR A 15 -2.30 -18.55 -6.52
CA THR A 15 -1.85 -19.86 -7.04
C THR A 15 -2.00 -19.92 -8.57
N GLY A 16 -1.19 -19.17 -9.29
CA GLY A 16 -1.23 -19.10 -10.76
C GLY A 16 -0.38 -17.94 -11.24
N GLY A 17 0.72 -18.26 -11.93
CA GLY A 17 1.83 -17.34 -12.22
C GLY A 17 1.39 -15.96 -12.71
N GLY A 18 1.80 -14.91 -11.99
CA GLY A 18 1.72 -13.52 -12.45
C GLY A 18 1.30 -12.50 -11.39
N ASN A 19 0.52 -12.89 -10.38
CA ASN A 19 -0.02 -11.94 -9.38
C ASN A 19 0.88 -11.86 -8.15
N ASP A 20 2.08 -11.33 -8.41
CA ASP A 20 3.18 -11.20 -7.49
C ASP A 20 3.36 -9.76 -6.97
N ASN A 21 2.50 -8.85 -7.40
CA ASN A 21 2.56 -7.43 -7.04
C ASN A 21 1.80 -7.20 -5.73
N CYS A 22 2.53 -7.32 -4.62
CA CYS A 22 1.98 -7.16 -3.28
C CYS A 22 2.29 -5.75 -2.76
N VAL A 23 1.26 -5.04 -2.29
CA VAL A 23 1.40 -3.73 -1.66
C VAL A 23 0.97 -3.79 -0.19
N GLU A 24 1.63 -2.99 0.63
CA GLU A 24 1.24 -2.71 2.01
C GLU A 24 0.87 -1.24 2.15
N ILE A 25 -0.15 -0.97 2.97
CA ILE A 25 -0.58 0.38 3.31
C ILE A 25 -0.58 0.57 4.82
N ALA A 26 -0.06 1.70 5.29
CA ALA A 26 -0.25 2.18 6.65
C ALA A 26 -0.98 3.51 6.60
N LEU A 27 -2.04 3.64 7.39
CA LEU A 27 -2.85 4.86 7.48
C LEU A 27 -2.52 5.60 8.76
N THR A 28 -2.37 6.92 8.66
CA THR A 28 -2.38 7.86 9.77
C THR A 28 -3.51 8.87 9.55
N ASP A 29 -3.73 9.77 10.50
CA ASP A 29 -4.75 10.82 10.36
C ASP A 29 -4.46 11.78 9.20
N GLU A 30 -3.19 11.92 8.81
CA GLU A 30 -2.74 12.90 7.81
C GLU A 30 -2.42 12.26 6.46
N ALA A 31 -1.96 11.00 6.45
CA ALA A 31 -1.42 10.38 5.25
C ALA A 31 -1.64 8.87 5.16
N ALA A 32 -1.63 8.39 3.93
CA ALA A 32 -1.47 7.00 3.58
C ALA A 32 -0.04 6.76 3.08
N ALA A 33 0.69 5.89 3.78
CA ALA A 33 1.97 5.38 3.35
C ALA A 33 1.76 4.07 2.57
N VAL A 34 2.26 3.99 1.35
CA VAL A 34 2.18 2.81 0.47
C VAL A 34 3.59 2.34 0.16
N ARG A 35 3.82 1.03 0.26
CA ARG A 35 5.09 0.41 -0.14
C ARG A 35 4.87 -0.92 -0.83
N ASP A 36 5.91 -1.36 -1.52
CA ASP A 36 6.02 -2.71 -2.06
C ASP A 36 6.27 -3.70 -0.90
N SER A 37 5.44 -4.73 -0.76
CA SER A 37 5.58 -5.71 0.33
C SER A 37 6.86 -6.55 0.21
N LYS A 38 7.39 -6.71 -1.00
CA LYS A 38 8.60 -7.50 -1.29
C LYS A 38 9.87 -6.68 -1.08
N ASN A 39 9.76 -5.36 -1.09
CA ASN A 39 10.83 -4.43 -0.77
C ASN A 39 10.44 -3.53 0.41
N SER A 40 10.27 -4.13 1.60
CA SER A 40 9.84 -3.43 2.82
C SER A 40 10.83 -2.37 3.32
N CYS A 41 12.10 -2.44 2.89
CA CYS A 41 13.16 -1.44 3.14
C CYS A 41 13.28 -0.40 2.01
N GLY A 42 12.46 -0.51 0.96
CA GLY A 42 12.47 0.39 -0.19
C GLY A 42 11.75 1.71 0.06
N PRO A 43 11.61 2.55 -0.98
CA PRO A 43 10.91 3.82 -0.90
C PRO A 43 9.43 3.66 -0.49
N ILE A 44 8.95 4.60 0.31
CA ILE A 44 7.55 4.69 0.72
C ILE A 44 6.91 5.86 -0.03
N LEU A 45 5.83 5.59 -0.75
CA LEU A 45 4.98 6.62 -1.33
C LEU A 45 4.03 7.12 -0.24
N ALA A 46 4.20 8.37 0.20
CA ALA A 46 3.31 9.03 1.15
C ALA A 46 2.31 9.93 0.41
N LEU A 47 1.03 9.68 0.59
CA LEU A 47 -0.07 10.43 -0.02
C LEU A 47 -0.89 11.08 1.09
N PRO A 48 -1.29 12.36 0.98
CA PRO A 48 -2.35 12.90 1.82
C PRO A 48 -3.63 12.06 1.71
N VAL A 49 -4.39 11.91 2.80
CA VAL A 49 -5.63 11.12 2.79
C VAL A 49 -6.63 11.59 1.73
N SER A 50 -6.67 12.90 1.45
CA SER A 50 -7.50 13.49 0.39
C SER A 50 -7.07 13.02 -1.01
N ALA A 51 -5.77 12.91 -1.27
CA ALA A 51 -5.23 12.44 -2.53
C ALA A 51 -5.49 10.94 -2.73
N LEU A 52 -5.33 10.12 -1.68
CA LEU A 52 -5.70 8.70 -1.74
C LEU A 52 -7.20 8.55 -2.04
N SER A 53 -8.04 9.32 -1.36
CA SER A 53 -9.49 9.29 -1.58
C SER A 53 -9.87 9.68 -3.02
N ALA A 54 -9.22 10.71 -3.57
CA ALA A 54 -9.40 11.11 -4.96
C ALA A 54 -8.96 10.02 -5.94
N LEU A 55 -7.80 9.39 -5.70
CA LEU A 55 -7.29 8.28 -6.50
C LEU A 55 -8.26 7.10 -6.52
N LEU A 56 -8.76 6.68 -5.36
CA LEU A 56 -9.70 5.54 -5.28
C LEU A 56 -11.01 5.82 -6.05
N ARG A 57 -11.50 7.05 -6.03
CA ARG A 57 -12.68 7.47 -6.82
C ARG A 57 -12.45 7.48 -8.33
N GLN A 58 -11.20 7.58 -8.77
CA GLN A 58 -10.85 7.51 -10.21
C GLN A 58 -10.67 6.06 -10.68
N LEU A 59 -10.37 5.13 -9.77
CA LEU A 59 -10.11 3.72 -10.08
C LEU A 59 -11.36 2.83 -9.89
N SER A 60 -12.45 3.38 -9.36
CA SER A 60 -13.78 2.74 -9.30
C SER A 60 -14.54 2.92 -10.60
#